data_AF-A0A7W7VVF2-F1
#
_entry.id   AF-A0A7W7VVF2-F1
#
_cell.length_a   1.000
_cell.length_b   1.000
_cell.length_c   1.000
_cell.angle_alpha   90.00
_cell.angle_beta   90.00
_cell.angle_gamma   90.00
#
_symmetry.space_group_name_H-M   'P 1'
#
loop_
_entity.id
_entity.type
_entity.pdbx_description
1 polymer ?
#
loop_
_entity_poly.entity_id
_entity_poly.type
_entity_poly.pdbx_seq_one_letter_code
_entity_poly.pdbx_strand_id
1 'polypeptide(L)'
;MSAHGDHDMGHTIAGWTGTGLAAIGTTIAGVAFAAGSPVGLWLGAAILASSALASWALHLAGWGKPSGPRPADRRDWRLRDTAARSGHRDCLGCRLAGRRQPAATTVSSSAAAGSASMSRAS
;
A
#
# COMPACT_ATOMS: atom_id res chain seq x y z
N MET A 1 13.89 -26.14 2.90
CA MET A 1 12.60 -25.47 2.61
C MET A 1 12.21 -24.70 3.86
N SER A 2 12.23 -23.37 3.83
CA SER A 2 11.85 -22.58 5.01
C SER A 2 10.41 -22.92 5.38
N ALA A 3 10.20 -23.38 6.62
CA ALA A 3 8.91 -23.89 7.12
C ALA A 3 7.83 -22.80 7.31
N HIS A 4 8.10 -21.58 6.88
CA HIS A 4 7.16 -20.47 6.83
C HIS A 4 7.08 -20.08 5.37
N GLY A 5 5.90 -20.24 4.76
CA GLY A 5 5.68 -19.86 3.38
C GLY A 5 6.11 -18.41 3.19
N ASP A 6 6.55 -18.06 1.98
CA ASP A 6 6.83 -16.67 1.61
C ASP A 6 5.57 -15.84 1.91
N HIS A 7 5.57 -15.17 3.06
CA HIS A 7 4.54 -14.24 3.46
C HIS A 7 5.00 -12.86 3.04
N ASP A 8 4.07 -12.06 2.52
CA ASP A 8 4.36 -10.68 2.12
C ASP A 8 4.54 -9.81 3.38
N MET A 9 5.76 -9.78 3.92
CA MET A 9 6.14 -9.11 5.16
C MET A 9 6.12 -7.58 5.09
N GLY A 10 5.65 -6.98 3.98
CA GLY A 10 5.51 -5.53 3.88
C GLY A 10 6.85 -4.78 3.75
N HIS A 11 7.90 -5.45 3.27
CA HIS A 11 9.17 -4.84 2.87
C HIS A 11 8.94 -3.90 1.69
N THR A 12 8.51 -2.68 1.99
CA THR A 12 8.21 -1.63 1.03
C THR A 12 9.00 -0.39 1.39
N ILE A 13 9.28 0.49 0.42
CA ILE A 13 9.98 1.76 0.71
C ILE A 13 9.17 2.58 1.71
N ALA A 14 7.84 2.67 1.53
CA ALA A 14 6.96 3.38 2.46
C ALA A 14 7.05 2.83 3.90
N GLY A 15 7.15 1.50 4.04
CA GLY A 15 7.31 0.83 5.33
C GLY A 15 8.65 1.14 5.98
N TRP A 16 9.77 0.92 5.26
CA TRP A 16 11.11 1.15 5.80
C TRP A 16 11.38 2.61 6.16
N THR A 17 10.95 3.55 5.31
CA THR A 17 11.08 4.99 5.60
C THR A 17 10.27 5.38 6.84
N GLY A 18 9.03 4.88 6.96
CA GLY A 18 8.19 5.10 8.13
C GLY A 18 8.82 4.59 9.41
N THR A 19 9.25 3.32 9.40
CA THR A 19 9.88 2.68 10.56
C THR A 19 11.14 3.42 11.01
N GLY A 20 12.00 3.84 10.07
CA GLY A 20 13.19 4.62 10.40
C GLY A 20 12.87 5.95 11.07
N LEU A 21 11.93 6.72 10.51
CA LEU A 21 11.50 7.99 11.08
C LEU A 21 10.81 7.82 12.44
N ALA A 22 9.95 6.80 12.58
CA ALA A 22 9.27 6.51 13.84
C ALA A 22 10.26 6.12 14.95
N ALA A 23 11.28 5.31 14.63
CA ALA A 23 12.32 4.94 15.57
C ALA A 23 13.12 6.17 16.04
N ILE A 24 13.52 7.04 15.11
CA ILE A 24 14.22 8.30 15.43
C ILE A 24 13.36 9.20 16.31
N GLY A 25 12.11 9.46 15.90
CA GLY A 25 11.19 10.33 16.65
C GLY A 25 10.91 9.83 18.06
N THR A 26 10.67 8.52 18.21
CA THR A 26 10.42 7.90 19.51
C THR A 26 11.67 7.92 20.40
N THR A 27 12.85 7.69 19.83
CA THR A 27 14.12 7.77 20.57
C THR A 27 14.37 9.19 21.09
N ILE A 28 14.18 10.21 20.24
CA ILE A 28 14.30 11.62 20.63
C ILE A 28 13.30 11.97 21.73
N ALA A 29 12.04 11.55 21.57
CA ALA A 29 11.00 11.77 22.58
C ALA A 29 11.36 11.11 23.93
N GLY A 30 11.87 9.88 23.91
CA GLY A 30 12.29 9.15 25.11
C GLY A 30 13.46 9.83 25.83
N VAL A 31 14.49 10.25 25.09
CA VAL A 31 15.64 11.00 25.66
C VAL A 31 15.18 12.34 26.24
N ALA A 32 14.33 13.08 25.51
CA ALA A 32 13.82 14.36 25.97
C ALA A 32 12.93 14.24 27.21
N PHE A 33 12.12 13.18 27.29
CA PHE A 33 11.32 12.86 28.47
C PHE A 33 12.22 12.60 29.68
N ALA A 34 13.25 11.77 29.54
CA ALA A 34 14.21 11.50 30.61
C ALA A 34 14.98 12.76 31.05
N ALA A 35 15.23 13.69 30.12
CA ALA A 35 15.89 14.96 30.39
C ALA A 35 14.95 16.08 30.88
N GLY A 36 13.64 15.83 30.99
CA GLY A 36 12.67 16.86 31.36
C GLY A 36 12.52 18.00 30.34
N SER A 37 12.85 17.75 29.06
CA SER A 37 12.86 18.77 28.01
C SER A 37 11.54 18.77 27.21
N PRO A 38 10.63 19.74 27.44
CA PRO A 38 9.38 19.83 26.69
C PRO A 38 9.62 20.11 25.21
N VAL A 39 10.66 20.90 24.87
CA VAL A 39 11.02 21.20 23.48
C VAL A 39 11.45 19.94 22.75
N GLY A 40 12.29 19.10 23.38
CA GLY A 40 12.72 17.83 22.79
C GLY A 40 11.56 16.85 22.61
N LEU A 41 10.58 16.87 23.53
CA LEU A 41 9.39 16.02 23.43
C LEU A 41 8.54 16.40 22.21
N TRP A 42 8.29 17.70 22.00
CA TRP A 42 7.57 18.19 20.83
C TRP A 42 8.31 17.91 19.52
N LEU A 43 9.65 18.03 19.52
CA LEU A 43 10.46 17.68 18.35
C LEU A 43 10.33 16.19 17.99
N GLY A 44 10.47 15.29 18.97
CA GLY A 44 10.29 13.86 18.76
C GLY A 44 8.89 13.51 18.27
N ALA A 45 7.85 14.13 18.86
CA ALA A 45 6.47 13.97 18.43
C ALA A 45 6.23 14.47 16.99
N ALA A 46 6.82 15.60 16.60
CA ALA A 46 6.72 16.12 15.24
C ALA A 46 7.37 15.19 14.21
N ILE A 47 8.52 14.60 14.53
CA ILE A 47 9.18 13.60 13.67
C ILE A 47 8.32 12.34 13.55
N LEU A 48 7.75 11.86 14.67
CA LEU A 48 6.87 10.71 14.67
C LEU A 48 5.61 10.95 13.83
N ALA A 49 4.98 12.12 13.95
CA ALA A 49 3.84 12.49 13.09
C ALA A 49 4.26 12.55 11.60
N SER A 50 5.45 13.10 11.32
CA SER A 50 6.01 13.16 9.97
C SER A 50 6.26 11.77 9.38
N SER A 51 6.58 10.76 10.20
CA SER A 51 6.74 9.38 9.74
C SER A 51 5.44 8.82 9.14
N ALA A 52 4.31 9.05 9.79
CA ALA A 52 3.00 8.63 9.30
C ALA A 52 2.64 9.35 7.99
N LEU A 53 2.91 10.65 7.90
CA LEU A 53 2.69 11.43 6.69
C LEU A 53 3.58 10.98 5.53
N ALA A 54 4.87 10.72 5.79
CA ALA A 54 5.81 10.23 4.79
C ALA A 54 5.42 8.85 4.26
N SER A 55 5.09 7.91 5.15
CA SER A 55 4.59 6.59 4.75
C SER A 55 3.29 6.68 3.97
N TRP A 56 2.38 7.57 4.36
CA TRP A 56 1.13 7.77 3.62
C TRP A 56 1.38 8.36 2.23
N ALA A 57 2.21 9.39 2.11
CA ALA A 57 2.58 9.98 0.83
C ALA A 57 3.27 8.97 -0.10
N LEU A 58 4.20 8.17 0.43
CA LEU A 58 4.87 7.09 -0.30
C LEU A 58 3.88 6.00 -0.73
N HIS A 59 2.94 5.61 0.14
CA HIS A 59 1.88 4.68 -0.22
C HIS A 59 1.02 5.20 -1.36
N LEU A 60 0.59 6.47 -1.30
CA LEU A 60 -0.15 7.13 -2.38
C LEU A 60 0.68 7.26 -3.66
N ALA A 61 2.00 7.33 -3.55
CA ALA A 61 2.90 7.31 -4.69
C ALA A 61 3.11 5.89 -5.27
N GLY A 62 2.57 4.83 -4.66
CA GLY A 62 2.72 3.45 -5.13
C GLY A 62 3.93 2.70 -4.56
N TRP A 63 4.58 3.26 -3.54
CA TRP A 63 5.75 2.67 -2.87
C TRP A 63 5.38 1.92 -1.58
N GLY A 64 4.09 1.75 -1.32
CA GLY A 64 3.55 0.98 -0.21
C GLY A 64 2.88 -0.30 -0.67
N LYS A 65 2.43 -1.11 0.30
CA LYS A 65 1.72 -2.36 0.02
C LYS A 65 0.26 -2.08 -0.37
N PRO A 66 -0.23 -2.56 -1.52
CA PRO A 66 -1.65 -2.47 -1.87
C PRO A 66 -2.50 -3.37 -0.97
N SER A 67 -3.80 -3.07 -0.83
CA SER A 67 -4.74 -3.93 -0.11
C SER A 67 -4.97 -5.23 -0.88
N GLY A 68 -4.79 -6.38 -0.23
CA GLY A 68 -5.07 -7.71 -0.78
C GLY A 68 -3.82 -8.57 -1.05
N PRO A 69 -4.02 -9.82 -1.49
CA PRO A 69 -2.91 -10.72 -1.81
C PRO A 69 -2.12 -10.24 -3.03
N ARG A 70 -0.80 -10.27 -2.92
CA ARG A 70 0.10 -9.88 -4.01
C ARG A 70 0.93 -11.10 -4.45
N PRO A 71 1.01 -11.37 -5.77
CA PRO A 71 1.78 -12.48 -6.30
C PRO A 71 3.28 -12.28 -5.99
N ALA A 72 4.03 -13.38 -5.91
CA ALA A 72 5.39 -13.40 -5.38
C ALA A 72 6.37 -12.57 -6.24
N ASP A 73 6.19 -12.59 -7.55
CA ASP A 73 6.94 -11.83 -8.56
C ASP A 73 6.85 -10.31 -8.36
N ARG A 74 5.75 -9.82 -7.79
CA ARG A 74 5.55 -8.39 -7.54
C ARG A 74 6.06 -7.93 -6.16
N ARG A 75 6.78 -8.80 -5.41
CA ARG A 75 7.23 -8.56 -4.00
C ARG A 75 8.48 -7.75 -3.85
N ASP A 76 9.11 -7.40 -4.97
CA ASP A 76 10.24 -6.50 -4.93
C ASP A 76 9.81 -5.12 -4.38
N TRP A 77 10.52 -4.68 -3.34
CA TRP A 77 10.34 -3.37 -2.71
C TRP A 77 10.61 -2.21 -3.68
N ARG A 78 11.31 -2.48 -4.79
CA ARG A 78 11.58 -1.53 -5.87
C ARG A 78 10.47 -1.45 -6.90
N LEU A 79 9.53 -2.41 -6.91
CA LEU A 79 8.43 -2.39 -7.86
C LEU A 79 7.36 -1.41 -7.39
N ARG A 80 7.12 -0.39 -8.21
CA ARG A 80 6.13 0.64 -7.94
C ARG A 80 4.74 0.18 -8.40
N ASP A 81 3.76 0.31 -7.52
CA ASP A 81 2.35 0.10 -7.85
C ASP A 81 1.78 1.31 -8.60
N THR A 82 1.41 1.10 -9.86
CA THR A 82 0.83 2.14 -10.72
C THR A 82 -0.66 2.36 -10.45
N ALA A 83 -1.35 1.38 -9.85
CA ALA A 83 -2.78 1.43 -9.52
C ALA A 83 -3.06 2.33 -8.30
N ALA A 84 -2.06 2.61 -7.47
CA ALA A 84 -2.18 3.56 -6.35
C ALA A 84 -2.69 4.96 -6.78
N ARG A 85 -2.49 5.36 -8.04
CA ARG A 85 -3.00 6.63 -8.59
C ARG A 85 -4.52 6.68 -8.69
N SER A 86 -5.17 5.56 -9.05
CA SER A 86 -6.64 5.44 -9.05
C SER A 86 -7.20 5.06 -7.67
N GLY A 87 -6.32 4.75 -6.70
CA GLY A 87 -6.68 4.30 -5.36
C GLY A 87 -6.97 2.81 -5.29
N HIS A 88 -7.19 2.28 -4.09
CA HIS A 88 -7.62 0.89 -3.88
C HIS A 88 -8.95 0.86 -3.13
N ARG A 89 -9.85 -0.05 -3.51
CA ARG A 89 -11.22 -0.12 -2.98
C ARG A 89 -11.25 -0.23 -1.45
N ASP A 90 -10.38 -1.08 -0.92
CA ASP A 90 -10.38 -1.48 0.48
C ASP A 90 -9.21 -0.84 1.27
N CYS A 91 -8.58 0.22 0.72
CA CYS A 91 -7.52 0.95 1.40
C CYS A 91 -8.04 2.25 2.04
N LEU A 92 -7.99 2.31 3.37
CA LEU A 92 -8.30 3.53 4.13
C LEU A 92 -7.39 4.71 3.71
N GLY A 93 -6.10 4.46 3.50
CA GLY A 93 -5.14 5.50 3.09
C GLY A 93 -5.50 6.15 1.75
N CYS A 94 -5.88 5.35 0.74
CA CYS A 94 -6.36 5.88 -0.54
C CYS A 94 -7.68 6.62 -0.39
N ARG A 95 -8.59 6.12 0.44
CA ARG A 95 -9.90 6.73 0.71
C ARG A 95 -9.79 8.08 1.40
N LEU A 96 -8.91 8.20 2.40
CA LEU A 96 -8.60 9.47 3.08
C LEU A 96 -8.01 10.50 2.11
N ALA A 97 -7.32 10.04 1.06
CA ALA A 97 -6.81 10.89 -0.01
C ALA A 97 -7.84 11.18 -1.13
N GLY A 98 -9.11 10.79 -0.95
CA GLY A 98 -10.17 10.98 -1.94
C GLY A 98 -10.11 10.03 -3.16
N ARG A 99 -9.18 9.07 -3.18
CA ARG A 99 -9.00 8.14 -4.31
C ARG A 99 -9.88 6.91 -4.11
N ARG A 100 -11.05 6.91 -4.74
CA ARG A 100 -11.98 5.77 -4.76
C ARG A 100 -12.02 5.19 -6.17
N GLN A 101 -11.67 3.91 -6.33
CA GLN A 101 -11.93 3.25 -7.61
C GLN A 101 -13.44 3.10 -7.81
N PRO A 102 -14.00 3.47 -8.98
CA PRO A 102 -15.37 3.15 -9.33
C PRO A 102 -15.57 1.63 -9.29
N ALA A 103 -16.71 1.18 -8.77
CA ALA A 103 -17.09 -0.22 -8.92
C ALA A 103 -17.09 -0.54 -10.42
N ALA A 104 -16.27 -1.51 -10.85
CA ALA A 104 -16.29 -1.96 -12.23
C ALA A 104 -17.69 -2.51 -12.54
N THR A 105 -18.49 -1.73 -13.27
CA THR A 105 -19.76 -2.19 -13.83
C THR A 105 -19.42 -3.39 -14.69
N THR A 106 -19.79 -4.59 -14.23
CA THR A 106 -19.62 -5.82 -14.99
C THR A 106 -20.55 -5.73 -16.19
N VAL A 107 -20.04 -5.25 -17.33
CA VAL A 107 -20.75 -5.36 -18.60
C VAL A 107 -20.66 -6.82 -18.99
N SER A 108 -21.72 -7.57 -18.66
CA SER A 108 -21.89 -8.96 -19.08
C SER A 108 -22.06 -8.97 -20.59
N SER A 109 -20.98 -9.23 -21.35
CA SER A 109 -21.06 -9.50 -22.78
C SER A 109 -21.75 -10.85 -23.00
N SER A 110 -23.07 -10.81 -23.13
CA SER A 110 -23.86 -11.91 -23.68
C SER A 110 -23.98 -11.70 -25.19
N ALA A 111 -22.98 -12.11 -25.96
CA ALA A 111 -23.06 -12.13 -27.43
C ALA A 111 -21.96 -13.01 -28.06
N ALA A 112 -22.16 -14.34 -28.06
CA ALA A 112 -21.58 -15.25 -29.06
C ALA A 112 -22.15 -16.68 -28.90
N ALA A 113 -23.45 -16.85 -29.12
CA ALA A 113 -24.05 -18.17 -29.32
C ALA A 113 -25.05 -18.06 -30.48
N GLY A 114 -24.57 -18.22 -31.71
CA GLY A 114 -25.47 -18.15 -32.87
C GLY A 114 -24.80 -18.08 -34.23
N SER A 115 -23.88 -19.00 -34.56
CA SER A 115 -23.51 -19.24 -35.97
C SER A 115 -22.61 -20.48 -36.13
N ALA A 116 -23.17 -21.67 -35.91
CA ALA A 116 -22.58 -22.91 -36.41
C ALA A 116 -23.65 -24.01 -36.56
N SER A 117 -24.50 -23.89 -37.58
CA SER A 117 -25.34 -24.99 -38.07
C SER A 117 -25.58 -24.83 -39.56
N MET A 118 -24.54 -25.12 -40.35
CA MET A 118 -24.66 -25.39 -41.79
C MET A 118 -23.42 -26.14 -42.25
N SER A 119 -23.42 -27.47 -42.08
CA SER A 119 -22.67 -28.39 -42.95
C SER A 119 -23.11 -29.82 -42.66
N ARG A 120 -23.98 -30.38 -43.52
CA ARG A 120 -24.03 -31.82 -43.80
C ARG A 120 -24.77 -32.10 -45.12
N ALA A 121 -24.08 -32.88 -45.95
CA ALA A 121 -24.56 -33.82 -46.96
C ALA A 121 -25.06 -33.29 -48.31
N SER A 122 -24.22 -33.43 -49.34
CA SER A 122 -24.55 -34.15 -50.58
C SER A 122 -23.28 -34.81 -51.11
#